data_AF-A0A6P6I850-F1
#
_entry.id   AF-A0A6P6I850-F1
#
_cell.length_a   1.000
_cell.length_b   1.000
_cell.length_c   1.000
_cell.angle_alpha   90.00
_cell.angle_beta   90.00
_cell.angle_gamma   90.00
#
_symmetry.space_group_name_H-M   'P 1'
#
loop_
_entity.id
_entity.type
_entity.pdbx_description
1 polymer ?
#
loop_
_entity_poly.entity_id
_entity_poly.type
_entity_poly.pdbx_seq_one_letter_code
_entity_poly.pdbx_strand_id
1 'polypeptide(L)'
;MAISRSYSVLLYAWEGWHNAVGIPLKPLYQNFTALSNEAYKQDGFPDTGAYWRSWYDSPTFVEDLEHLYHQVEPLYLNLHAYVRRALHRRYGDRYINLRGPIPAHLLGDMWAQSWDNLYDMVVPFPNKPSLDVTSTMVKKGWNITHMFRVAEEFFTSLGLLPMPPEFWTRSMLEKPTDGRQVVCHASAWDFYNRKDFRIKQCTRVTMDQLSTVHHEMGHVQYYLQYKDQPVSLRQGANPGFHEAIGDVLALSVSTPEHLYKIGLLDNVSNDMESDINYLLKMALEKIAFLPFGYLVDQWRWGVFSGRTPPSRYNFDWWYLRTKYQGICAPIARNETHFDAGAKFHVPNVTPYIREALRSGSSRPWQEVLKEAIGSDTLDAQPLLNYFQPVSRWLREQNQRNGEVLGWPEYQWRPPVPHNYPQDIGKALMQGGAPGSWFLVSCSQLGPSALP
;
A
#
# COMPACT_ATOMS: atom_id res chain seq x y z
N MET A 1 3.26 -14.31 0.92
CA MET A 1 3.95 -13.07 1.33
C MET A 1 3.77 -12.89 2.84
N ALA A 2 2.64 -12.35 3.31
CA ALA A 2 2.37 -12.01 4.72
C ALA A 2 3.02 -12.91 5.79
N ILE A 3 2.59 -14.18 5.88
CA ILE A 3 2.91 -15.06 7.02
C ILE A 3 4.15 -15.94 6.86
N SER A 4 4.60 -16.20 5.62
CA SER A 4 5.71 -17.14 5.42
C SER A 4 7.03 -16.52 5.83
N ARG A 5 7.92 -17.34 6.40
CA ARG A 5 9.30 -17.00 6.77
C ARG A 5 10.32 -17.92 6.07
N SER A 6 9.88 -18.63 5.02
CA SER A 6 10.73 -19.49 4.19
C SER A 6 11.12 -18.75 2.91
N TYR A 7 12.43 -18.52 2.73
CA TYR A 7 12.99 -17.77 1.61
C TYR A 7 12.55 -18.36 0.25
N SER A 8 12.66 -19.68 0.07
CA SER A 8 12.31 -20.35 -1.20
C SER A 8 10.82 -20.31 -1.52
N VAL A 9 9.96 -20.41 -0.50
CA VAL A 9 8.49 -20.30 -0.68
C VAL A 9 8.08 -18.86 -1.02
N LEU A 10 8.70 -17.88 -0.37
CA LEU A 10 8.48 -16.46 -0.69
C LEU A 10 8.98 -16.12 -2.11
N LEU A 11 10.14 -16.66 -2.50
CA LEU A 11 10.72 -16.46 -3.84
C LEU A 11 9.79 -17.03 -4.91
N TYR A 12 9.28 -18.25 -4.71
CA TYR A 12 8.34 -18.89 -5.63
C TYR A 12 7.04 -18.11 -5.81
N ALA A 13 6.41 -17.70 -4.71
CA ALA A 13 5.19 -16.91 -4.77
C ALA A 13 5.42 -15.57 -5.47
N TRP A 14 6.55 -14.92 -5.20
CA TRP A 14 6.93 -13.64 -5.79
C TRP A 14 7.21 -13.76 -7.30
N GLU A 15 8.08 -14.68 -7.70
CA GLU A 15 8.43 -14.90 -9.10
C GLU A 15 7.23 -15.40 -9.91
N GLY A 16 6.49 -16.38 -9.38
CA GLY A 16 5.31 -16.95 -10.03
C GLY A 16 4.26 -15.89 -10.33
N TRP A 17 3.96 -15.00 -9.37
CA TRP A 17 3.05 -13.88 -9.57
C TRP A 17 3.55 -12.88 -10.63
N HIS A 18 4.80 -12.43 -10.51
CA HIS A 18 5.36 -11.43 -11.42
C HIS A 18 5.49 -11.96 -12.85
N ASN A 19 5.79 -13.24 -13.03
CA ASN A 19 5.83 -13.89 -14.34
C ASN A 19 4.44 -14.11 -14.92
N ALA A 20 3.51 -14.71 -14.14
CA ALA A 20 2.17 -15.05 -14.61
C ALA A 20 1.30 -13.82 -14.95
N VAL A 21 1.50 -12.70 -14.25
CA VAL A 21 0.73 -11.46 -14.46
C VAL A 21 1.48 -10.48 -15.35
N GLY A 22 2.76 -10.22 -15.08
CA GLY A 22 3.52 -9.18 -15.79
C GLY A 22 3.74 -9.49 -17.26
N ILE A 23 4.29 -10.68 -17.57
CA ILE A 23 4.67 -11.06 -18.94
C ILE A 23 3.51 -10.91 -19.96
N PRO A 24 2.31 -11.48 -19.75
CA PRO A 24 1.21 -11.34 -20.71
C PRO A 24 0.61 -9.92 -20.76
N LEU A 25 0.74 -9.11 -19.70
CA LEU A 25 0.25 -7.72 -19.71
C LEU A 25 1.15 -6.77 -20.52
N LYS A 26 2.43 -7.08 -20.73
CA LYS A 26 3.39 -6.16 -21.39
C LYS A 26 2.89 -5.64 -22.76
N PRO A 27 2.47 -6.46 -23.74
CA PRO A 27 2.00 -5.97 -25.04
C PRO A 27 0.68 -5.18 -24.93
N LEU A 28 -0.23 -5.57 -24.02
CA LEU A 28 -1.49 -4.85 -23.81
C LEU A 28 -1.24 -3.45 -23.25
N TYR A 29 -0.31 -3.31 -22.31
CA TYR A 29 0.04 -2.03 -21.71
C TYR A 29 0.74 -1.08 -22.69
N GLN A 30 1.52 -1.61 -23.65
CA GLN A 30 2.10 -0.82 -24.75
C GLN A 30 1.01 -0.20 -25.63
N ASN A 31 0.04 -1.02 -26.08
CA ASN A 31 -1.08 -0.56 -26.91
C ASN A 31 -1.96 0.44 -26.15
N PHE A 32 -2.28 0.16 -24.88
CA PHE A 32 -2.99 1.08 -24.01
C PHE A 32 -2.27 2.44 -23.89
N THR A 33 -0.95 2.44 -23.66
CA THR A 33 -0.15 3.68 -23.53
C THR A 33 -0.23 4.52 -24.80
N ALA A 34 -0.15 3.90 -25.98
CA ALA A 34 -0.27 4.59 -27.26
C ALA A 34 -1.65 5.24 -27.44
N LEU A 35 -2.72 4.47 -27.26
CA LEU A 35 -4.11 4.93 -27.40
C LEU A 35 -4.48 6.01 -26.37
N SER A 36 -4.03 5.86 -25.12
CA SER A 36 -4.30 6.84 -24.07
C SER A 36 -3.61 8.18 -24.36
N ASN A 37 -2.36 8.14 -24.83
CA ASN A 37 -1.65 9.35 -25.25
C ASN A 37 -2.27 9.98 -26.51
N GLU A 38 -2.78 9.19 -27.45
CA GLU A 38 -3.47 9.69 -28.65
C GLU A 38 -4.78 10.43 -28.29
N ALA A 39 -5.53 9.92 -27.31
CA ALA A 39 -6.73 10.57 -26.80
C ALA A 39 -6.40 11.92 -26.14
N TYR A 40 -5.56 11.94 -25.10
CA TYR A 40 -5.30 13.18 -24.34
C TYR A 40 -4.50 14.24 -25.10
N LYS A 41 -3.86 13.89 -26.22
CA LYS A 41 -3.30 14.88 -27.17
C LYS A 41 -4.37 15.68 -27.90
N GLN A 42 -5.56 15.11 -28.12
CA GLN A 42 -6.70 15.84 -28.70
C GLN A 42 -7.28 16.85 -27.70
N ASP A 43 -7.18 16.55 -26.40
CA ASP A 43 -7.50 17.46 -25.30
C ASP A 43 -6.39 18.51 -25.02
N GLY A 44 -5.31 18.52 -25.80
CA GLY A 44 -4.22 19.50 -25.71
C GLY A 44 -3.09 19.16 -24.74
N PHE A 45 -3.09 17.99 -24.10
CA PHE A 45 -2.00 17.54 -23.23
C PHE A 45 -0.89 16.83 -24.02
N PRO A 46 0.40 16.97 -23.65
CA PRO A 46 1.49 16.30 -24.37
C PRO A 46 1.46 14.76 -24.20
N ASP A 47 0.98 14.28 -23.05
CA ASP A 47 0.83 12.86 -22.70
C ASP A 47 -0.19 12.66 -21.56
N THR A 48 -0.65 11.42 -21.35
CA THR A 48 -1.61 11.06 -20.29
C THR A 48 -1.11 11.42 -18.88
N GLY A 49 0.20 11.35 -18.65
CA GLY A 49 0.81 11.72 -17.38
C GLY A 49 0.68 13.21 -17.09
N ALA A 50 0.78 14.06 -18.10
CA ALA A 50 0.55 15.50 -17.97
C ALA A 50 -0.92 15.82 -17.62
N TYR A 51 -1.87 15.13 -18.26
CA TYR A 51 -3.30 15.20 -17.90
C TYR A 51 -3.55 14.79 -16.44
N TRP A 52 -2.92 13.72 -15.93
CA TRP A 52 -3.07 13.34 -14.51
C TRP A 52 -2.43 14.34 -13.54
N ARG A 53 -1.30 14.95 -13.91
CA ARG A 53 -0.66 15.98 -13.08
C ARG A 53 -1.47 17.28 -13.04
N SER A 54 -2.22 17.62 -14.09
CA SER A 54 -3.04 18.84 -14.11
C SER A 54 -4.19 18.82 -13.10
N TRP A 55 -4.58 17.66 -12.57
CA TRP A 55 -5.56 17.53 -11.48
C TRP A 55 -5.11 18.17 -10.15
N TYR A 56 -3.82 18.52 -10.02
CA TYR A 56 -3.25 19.17 -8.86
C TYR A 56 -3.05 20.67 -9.06
N ASP A 57 -3.36 21.21 -10.24
CA ASP A 57 -3.28 22.64 -10.59
C ASP A 57 -2.06 23.37 -9.97
N SER A 58 -0.89 22.74 -10.07
CA SER A 58 0.39 23.25 -9.59
C SER A 58 1.44 23.08 -10.69
N PRO A 59 2.10 24.17 -11.15
CA PRO A 59 3.14 24.10 -12.16
C PRO A 59 4.45 23.49 -11.61
N THR A 60 4.64 23.46 -10.29
CA THR A 60 5.82 22.93 -9.58
C THR A 60 5.59 21.55 -8.98
N PHE A 61 4.49 20.88 -9.35
CA PHE A 61 4.02 19.69 -8.67
C PHE A 61 5.05 18.55 -8.58
N VAL A 62 5.89 18.36 -9.60
CA VAL A 62 6.90 17.28 -9.59
C VAL A 62 8.05 17.62 -8.65
N GLU A 63 8.47 18.88 -8.65
CA GLU A 63 9.52 19.45 -7.82
C GLU A 63 9.11 19.48 -6.34
N ASP A 64 7.86 19.86 -6.07
CA ASP A 64 7.26 19.89 -4.72
C ASP A 64 7.27 18.49 -4.09
N LEU A 65 6.94 17.45 -4.86
CA LEU A 65 6.98 16.05 -4.42
C LEU A 65 8.40 15.54 -4.18
N GLU A 66 9.36 15.92 -5.02
CA GLU A 66 10.77 15.54 -4.81
C GLU A 66 11.32 16.20 -3.54
N HIS A 67 10.97 17.46 -3.30
CA HIS A 67 11.32 18.17 -2.07
C HIS A 67 10.68 17.55 -0.82
N LEU A 68 9.39 17.19 -0.87
CA LEU A 68 8.70 16.48 0.22
C LEU A 68 9.32 15.10 0.47
N TYR A 69 9.65 14.35 -0.58
CA TYR A 69 10.29 13.05 -0.46
C TYR A 69 11.65 13.16 0.25
N HIS A 70 12.48 14.14 -0.11
CA HIS A 70 13.78 14.33 0.56
C HIS A 70 13.67 14.74 2.04
N GLN A 71 12.56 15.35 2.48
CA GLN A 71 12.33 15.61 3.91
C GLN A 71 12.04 14.32 4.70
N VAL A 72 11.34 13.35 4.11
CA VAL A 72 10.98 12.08 4.76
C VAL A 72 12.01 10.96 4.55
N GLU A 73 12.84 11.06 3.51
CA GLU A 73 13.87 10.09 3.15
C GLU A 73 14.80 9.70 4.33
N PRO A 74 15.30 10.63 5.18
CA PRO A 74 16.12 10.25 6.35
C PRO A 74 15.40 9.34 7.35
N LEU A 75 14.07 9.46 7.50
CA LEU A 75 13.27 8.57 8.34
C LEU A 75 13.12 7.20 7.67
N TYR A 76 12.85 7.16 6.36
CA TYR A 76 12.80 5.91 5.60
C TYR A 76 14.14 5.13 5.63
N LEU A 77 15.27 5.80 5.40
CA LEU A 77 16.59 5.17 5.41
C LEU A 77 16.94 4.54 6.77
N ASN A 78 16.48 5.15 7.87
CA ASN A 78 16.67 4.59 9.21
C ASN A 78 15.76 3.38 9.46
N LEU A 79 14.50 3.40 9.01
CA LEU A 79 13.61 2.26 9.05
C LEU A 79 14.15 1.08 8.21
N HIS A 80 14.62 1.37 7.00
CA HIS A 80 15.22 0.40 6.07
C HIS A 80 16.43 -0.32 6.70
N ALA A 81 17.40 0.43 7.24
CA ALA A 81 18.58 -0.16 7.86
C ALA A 81 18.22 -1.06 9.06
N TYR A 82 17.30 -0.61 9.92
CA TYR A 82 16.82 -1.37 11.07
C TYR A 82 16.12 -2.68 10.67
N VAL A 83 15.19 -2.61 9.69
CA VAL A 83 14.50 -3.79 9.15
C VAL A 83 15.48 -4.73 8.45
N ARG A 84 16.45 -4.20 7.69
CA ARG A 84 17.50 -5.00 7.04
C ARG A 84 18.34 -5.77 8.04
N ARG A 85 18.70 -5.17 9.19
CA ARG A 85 19.36 -5.89 10.30
C ARG A 85 18.49 -7.00 10.87
N ALA A 86 17.19 -6.75 11.05
CA ALA A 86 16.28 -7.78 11.55
C ALA A 86 16.13 -8.96 10.58
N LEU A 87 16.00 -8.68 9.27
CA LEU A 87 16.00 -9.70 8.22
C LEU A 87 17.33 -10.45 8.15
N HIS A 88 18.47 -9.76 8.32
CA HIS A 88 19.80 -10.38 8.37
C HIS A 88 19.91 -11.40 9.53
N ARG A 89 19.44 -11.04 10.73
CA ARG A 89 19.37 -11.98 11.88
C ARG A 89 18.53 -13.23 11.59
N ARG A 90 17.55 -13.15 10.68
CA ARG A 90 16.65 -14.26 10.31
C ARG A 90 17.15 -15.11 9.14
N TYR A 91 17.70 -14.48 8.10
CA TYR A 91 18.03 -15.14 6.82
C TYR A 91 19.54 -15.27 6.56
N GLY A 92 20.39 -14.61 7.36
CA GLY A 92 21.85 -14.68 7.32
C GLY A 92 22.52 -13.95 6.15
N ASP A 93 23.84 -13.83 6.21
CA ASP A 93 24.69 -13.13 5.22
C ASP A 93 24.49 -13.61 3.78
N ARG A 94 24.14 -14.89 3.59
CA ARG A 94 23.88 -15.45 2.25
C ARG A 94 22.76 -14.71 1.53
N TYR A 95 21.70 -14.34 2.26
CA TYR A 95 20.45 -13.85 1.67
C TYR A 95 20.16 -12.38 1.99
N ILE A 96 20.91 -11.75 2.89
CA ILE A 96 20.79 -10.32 3.22
C ILE A 96 22.20 -9.71 3.30
N ASN A 97 22.47 -8.73 2.44
CA ASN A 97 23.66 -7.90 2.55
C ASN A 97 23.35 -6.64 3.36
N LEU A 98 24.01 -6.45 4.51
CA LEU A 98 23.84 -5.30 5.41
C LEU A 98 24.22 -3.93 4.81
N ARG A 99 24.87 -3.92 3.64
CA ARG A 99 25.27 -2.72 2.88
C ARG A 99 24.61 -2.63 1.50
N GLY A 100 23.74 -3.60 1.19
CA GLY A 100 23.05 -3.73 -0.09
C GLY A 100 21.53 -3.52 0.01
N PRO A 101 20.82 -3.62 -1.13
CA PRO A 101 19.37 -3.53 -1.18
C PRO A 101 18.69 -4.81 -0.66
N ILE A 102 17.52 -4.68 -0.02
CA ILE A 102 16.77 -5.83 0.53
C ILE A 102 16.10 -6.62 -0.61
N PRO A 103 16.12 -7.98 -0.61
CA PRO A 103 15.37 -8.77 -1.58
C PRO A 103 13.85 -8.53 -1.47
N ALA A 104 13.22 -8.08 -2.57
CA ALA A 104 11.84 -7.55 -2.56
C ALA A 104 10.76 -8.50 -2.01
N HIS A 105 10.98 -9.82 -2.11
CA HIS A 105 10.05 -10.85 -1.63
C HIS A 105 10.03 -11.08 -0.10
N LEU A 106 10.91 -10.46 0.67
CA LEU A 106 11.06 -10.70 2.12
C LEU A 106 10.35 -9.68 3.02
N LEU A 107 9.70 -8.68 2.42
CA LEU A 107 9.16 -7.51 3.13
C LEU A 107 7.66 -7.63 3.46
N GLY A 108 7.16 -8.85 3.65
CA GLY A 108 5.77 -9.14 4.08
C GLY A 108 4.72 -9.00 2.96
N ASP A 109 4.88 -8.02 2.08
CA ASP A 109 4.01 -7.76 0.94
C ASP A 109 4.57 -8.30 -0.41
N MET A 110 3.71 -8.49 -1.42
CA MET A 110 4.10 -8.89 -2.79
C MET A 110 4.97 -7.84 -3.49
N TRP A 111 4.71 -6.57 -3.23
CA TRP A 111 5.40 -5.44 -3.83
C TRP A 111 6.33 -4.73 -2.84
N ALA A 112 6.51 -5.24 -1.62
CA ALA A 112 7.26 -4.60 -0.54
C ALA A 112 6.77 -3.17 -0.22
N GLN A 113 5.48 -2.87 -0.43
CA GLN A 113 4.95 -1.52 -0.21
C GLN A 113 4.61 -1.23 1.26
N SER A 114 4.26 -2.25 2.03
CA SER A 114 3.98 -2.18 3.46
C SER A 114 4.70 -3.35 4.13
N TRP A 115 5.32 -3.07 5.27
CA TRP A 115 6.18 -3.99 6.02
C TRP A 115 5.58 -4.35 7.39
N ASP A 116 4.33 -3.94 7.65
CA ASP A 116 3.52 -4.23 8.84
C ASP A 116 3.50 -5.75 9.16
N ASN A 117 3.45 -6.57 8.11
CA ASN A 117 3.48 -8.03 8.17
C ASN A 117 4.83 -8.63 8.63
N LEU A 118 5.83 -7.79 8.94
CA LEU A 118 7.11 -8.16 9.57
C LEU A 118 7.19 -7.77 11.05
N TYR A 119 6.16 -7.16 11.63
CA TYR A 119 6.20 -6.59 12.98
C TYR A 119 6.67 -7.59 14.05
N ASP A 120 6.29 -8.87 13.94
CA ASP A 120 6.75 -9.98 14.78
C ASP A 120 8.27 -10.17 14.82
N MET A 121 8.97 -9.85 13.72
CA MET A 121 10.43 -9.99 13.61
C MET A 121 11.21 -8.72 13.95
N VAL A 122 10.52 -7.57 14.00
CA VAL A 122 11.16 -6.25 14.15
C VAL A 122 10.68 -5.48 15.38
N VAL A 123 9.74 -6.02 16.16
CA VAL A 123 9.25 -5.41 17.40
C VAL A 123 10.40 -5.11 18.39
N PRO A 124 10.60 -3.85 18.79
CA PRO A 124 11.69 -3.45 19.70
C PRO A 124 11.59 -4.06 21.10
N PHE A 125 10.38 -4.07 21.66
CA PHE A 125 10.12 -4.49 23.04
C PHE A 125 9.08 -5.62 23.05
N PRO A 126 9.47 -6.88 22.73
CA PRO A 126 8.53 -8.00 22.55
C PRO A 126 7.81 -8.44 23.83
N ASN A 127 8.27 -8.00 25.01
CA ASN A 127 7.67 -8.32 26.30
C ASN A 127 6.45 -7.43 26.64
N LYS A 128 6.14 -6.42 25.81
CA LYS A 128 4.96 -5.55 25.96
C LYS A 128 3.71 -6.17 25.32
N PRO A 129 2.50 -5.71 25.67
CA PRO A 129 1.27 -6.17 25.03
C PRO A 129 1.33 -6.07 23.50
N SER A 130 0.80 -7.09 22.82
CA SER A 130 0.68 -7.07 21.35
C SER A 130 -0.26 -5.96 20.92
N LEU A 131 0.20 -5.16 19.96
CA LEU A 131 -0.62 -4.16 19.28
C LEU A 131 -1.43 -4.73 18.10
N ASP A 132 -1.23 -6.00 17.77
CA ASP A 132 -2.12 -6.74 16.87
C ASP A 132 -3.25 -7.39 17.68
N VAL A 133 -4.45 -6.83 17.51
CA VAL A 133 -5.69 -7.26 18.17
C VAL A 133 -6.45 -8.35 17.38
N THR A 134 -5.92 -8.84 16.26
CA THR A 134 -6.52 -9.90 15.43
C THR A 134 -6.93 -11.12 16.26
N SER A 135 -6.06 -11.58 17.15
CA SER A 135 -6.38 -12.73 18.01
C SER A 135 -7.50 -12.44 19.02
N THR A 136 -7.64 -11.20 19.48
CA THR A 136 -8.72 -10.75 20.36
C THR A 136 -10.05 -10.66 19.62
N MET A 137 -10.06 -10.10 18.40
CA MET A 137 -11.25 -10.05 17.53
C MET A 137 -11.82 -11.47 17.31
N VAL A 138 -10.95 -12.43 16.96
CA VAL A 138 -11.34 -13.83 16.76
C VAL A 138 -11.85 -14.47 18.06
N LYS A 139 -11.15 -14.28 19.20
CA LYS A 139 -11.60 -14.79 20.51
C LYS A 139 -12.95 -14.22 20.94
N LYS A 140 -13.25 -12.97 20.59
CA LYS A 140 -14.53 -12.30 20.87
C LYS A 140 -15.63 -12.60 19.84
N GLY A 141 -15.37 -13.49 18.87
CA GLY A 141 -16.36 -13.90 17.87
C GLY A 141 -16.76 -12.78 16.90
N TRP A 142 -15.86 -11.82 16.63
CA TRP A 142 -16.11 -10.76 15.67
C TRP A 142 -16.42 -11.34 14.28
N ASN A 143 -17.45 -10.81 13.64
CA ASN A 143 -17.78 -11.11 12.25
C ASN A 143 -17.62 -9.86 11.38
N ILE A 144 -17.71 -10.03 10.05
CA ILE A 144 -17.43 -8.95 9.10
C ILE A 144 -18.44 -7.81 9.27
N THR A 145 -19.74 -8.09 9.40
CA THR A 145 -20.76 -7.07 9.67
C THR A 145 -20.45 -6.24 10.92
N HIS A 146 -19.95 -6.87 11.98
CA HIS A 146 -19.58 -6.16 13.21
C HIS A 146 -18.39 -5.21 12.99
N MET A 147 -17.39 -5.57 12.18
CA MET A 147 -16.28 -4.67 11.83
C MET A 147 -16.79 -3.39 11.14
N PHE A 148 -17.73 -3.51 10.19
CA PHE A 148 -18.35 -2.36 9.53
C PHE A 148 -19.26 -1.55 10.48
N ARG A 149 -19.91 -2.18 11.47
CA ARG A 149 -20.71 -1.48 12.47
C ARG A 149 -19.87 -0.70 13.48
N VAL A 150 -18.74 -1.24 13.93
CA VAL A 150 -17.78 -0.51 14.78
C VAL A 150 -17.23 0.71 14.03
N ALA A 151 -16.96 0.57 12.72
CA ALA A 151 -16.61 1.71 11.90
C ALA A 151 -17.74 2.75 11.79
N GLU A 152 -18.97 2.34 11.48
CA GLU A 152 -20.14 3.24 11.47
C GLU A 152 -20.33 3.99 12.81
N GLU A 153 -20.15 3.30 13.94
CA GLU A 153 -20.17 3.89 15.28
C GLU A 153 -19.08 4.95 15.44
N PHE A 154 -17.86 4.70 14.96
CA PHE A 154 -16.79 5.70 14.96
C PHE A 154 -17.17 6.95 14.15
N PHE A 155 -17.65 6.80 12.90
CA PHE A 155 -18.09 7.95 12.09
C PHE A 155 -19.22 8.73 12.78
N THR A 156 -20.27 8.03 13.25
CA THR A 156 -21.42 8.67 13.91
C THR A 156 -21.07 9.33 15.24
N SER A 157 -20.08 8.81 15.98
CA SER A 157 -19.55 9.46 17.20
C SER A 157 -18.93 10.85 16.94
N LEU A 158 -18.47 11.10 15.71
CA LEU A 158 -17.96 12.40 15.24
C LEU A 158 -19.07 13.33 14.70
N GLY A 159 -20.35 12.94 14.84
CA GLY A 159 -21.49 13.66 14.29
C GLY A 159 -21.68 13.49 12.77
N LEU A 160 -20.99 12.51 12.16
CA LEU A 160 -21.11 12.22 10.74
C LEU A 160 -22.31 11.30 10.46
N LEU A 161 -22.78 11.28 9.20
CA LEU A 161 -23.92 10.48 8.77
C LEU A 161 -23.68 8.96 8.96
N PRO A 162 -24.69 8.17 9.34
CA PRO A 162 -24.63 6.71 9.30
C PRO A 162 -24.69 6.19 7.85
N MET A 163 -24.38 4.90 7.65
CA MET A 163 -24.45 4.29 6.32
C MET A 163 -25.91 4.01 5.92
N PRO A 164 -26.32 4.34 4.67
CA PRO A 164 -27.72 4.20 4.24
C PRO A 164 -28.17 2.72 4.13
N PRO A 165 -29.49 2.43 4.17
CA PRO A 165 -30.01 1.06 4.02
C PRO A 165 -29.51 0.35 2.74
N GLU A 166 -29.38 1.10 1.64
CA GLU A 166 -28.87 0.63 0.36
C GLU A 166 -27.43 0.13 0.45
N PHE A 167 -26.58 0.77 1.26
CA PHE A 167 -25.21 0.33 1.51
C PHE A 167 -25.20 -1.06 2.14
N TRP A 168 -25.95 -1.25 3.22
CA TRP A 168 -26.02 -2.51 3.96
C TRP A 168 -26.63 -3.64 3.15
N THR A 169 -27.65 -3.35 2.33
CA THR A 169 -28.36 -4.37 1.54
C THR A 169 -27.62 -4.78 0.27
N ARG A 170 -26.74 -3.93 -0.27
CA ARG A 170 -26.19 -4.10 -1.64
C ARG A 170 -24.66 -4.15 -1.74
N SER A 171 -23.93 -3.89 -0.65
CA SER A 171 -22.46 -4.01 -0.63
C SER A 171 -21.99 -5.46 -0.60
N MET A 172 -20.82 -5.73 -1.18
CA MET A 172 -20.15 -7.01 -1.10
C MET A 172 -19.07 -6.92 -0.01
N LEU A 173 -19.46 -7.21 1.23
CA LEU A 173 -18.57 -7.11 2.40
C LEU A 173 -17.75 -8.38 2.64
N GLU A 174 -18.20 -9.53 2.11
CA GLU A 174 -17.53 -10.83 2.23
C GLU A 174 -17.21 -11.40 0.84
N LYS A 175 -16.25 -12.34 0.75
CA LYS A 175 -16.04 -13.07 -0.51
C LYS A 175 -17.20 -14.06 -0.73
N PRO A 176 -17.93 -14.02 -1.86
CA PRO A 176 -18.99 -14.97 -2.15
C PRO A 176 -18.50 -16.42 -2.20
N THR A 177 -19.30 -17.34 -1.69
CA THR A 177 -19.00 -18.78 -1.56
C THR A 177 -19.57 -19.64 -2.67
N ASP A 178 -20.36 -19.05 -3.59
CA ASP A 178 -21.03 -19.72 -4.71
C ASP A 178 -20.13 -19.93 -5.96
N GLY A 179 -18.82 -19.79 -5.79
CA GLY A 179 -17.82 -20.03 -6.85
C GLY A 179 -17.65 -18.88 -7.86
N ARG A 180 -18.42 -17.79 -7.76
CA ARG A 180 -18.24 -16.64 -8.68
C ARG A 180 -16.86 -15.99 -8.51
N GLN A 181 -16.27 -15.57 -9.64
CA GLN A 181 -15.01 -14.82 -9.63
C GLN A 181 -15.28 -13.34 -9.36
N VAL A 182 -14.51 -12.74 -8.45
CA VAL A 182 -14.65 -11.33 -8.05
C VAL A 182 -13.28 -10.66 -7.88
N VAL A 183 -13.22 -9.36 -8.18
CA VAL A 183 -12.06 -8.53 -7.85
C VAL A 183 -12.07 -8.27 -6.34
N CYS A 184 -11.27 -9.03 -5.60
CA CYS A 184 -11.23 -8.98 -4.13
C CYS A 184 -10.52 -7.76 -3.53
N HIS A 185 -9.79 -6.96 -4.32
CA HIS A 185 -9.20 -5.71 -3.85
C HIS A 185 -10.31 -4.79 -3.32
N ALA A 186 -10.09 -4.16 -2.16
CA ALA A 186 -11.05 -3.26 -1.54
C ALA A 186 -11.34 -2.05 -2.45
N SER A 187 -12.53 -1.47 -2.31
CA SER A 187 -12.99 -0.32 -3.10
C SER A 187 -14.37 0.14 -2.64
N ALA A 188 -14.54 1.46 -2.55
CA ALA A 188 -15.81 2.15 -2.35
C ALA A 188 -16.36 2.68 -3.69
N TRP A 189 -17.69 2.80 -3.78
CA TRP A 189 -18.41 3.06 -5.03
C TRP A 189 -19.54 4.08 -4.82
N ASP A 190 -19.45 5.24 -5.49
CA ASP A 190 -20.56 6.16 -5.74
C ASP A 190 -21.24 5.78 -7.07
N PHE A 191 -22.55 5.56 -7.05
CA PHE A 191 -23.36 5.28 -8.26
C PHE A 191 -23.92 6.56 -8.90
N TYR A 192 -23.52 7.74 -8.41
CA TYR A 192 -23.89 9.09 -8.86
C TYR A 192 -25.41 9.44 -8.79
N ASN A 193 -26.25 8.49 -8.40
CA ASN A 193 -27.70 8.65 -8.22
C ASN A 193 -28.12 9.26 -6.87
N ARG A 194 -27.14 9.67 -6.04
CA ARG A 194 -27.31 10.25 -4.68
C ARG A 194 -27.88 9.29 -3.61
N LYS A 195 -27.97 8.00 -3.91
CA LYS A 195 -28.70 7.01 -3.08
C LYS A 195 -27.94 5.71 -2.89
N ASP A 196 -27.40 5.14 -3.97
CA ASP A 196 -26.59 3.93 -3.95
C ASP A 196 -25.12 4.28 -3.70
N PHE A 197 -24.63 3.92 -2.52
CA PHE A 197 -23.22 3.97 -2.15
C PHE A 197 -22.84 2.60 -1.58
N ARG A 198 -21.71 2.01 -1.99
CA ARG A 198 -21.39 0.61 -1.68
C ARG A 198 -19.89 0.38 -1.47
N ILE A 199 -19.56 -0.68 -0.73
CA ILE A 199 -18.20 -1.24 -0.67
C ILE A 199 -18.16 -2.61 -1.32
N LYS A 200 -17.03 -2.93 -1.95
CA LYS A 200 -16.70 -4.25 -2.49
C LYS A 200 -15.33 -4.69 -1.97
N GLN A 201 -15.32 -5.45 -0.88
CA GLN A 201 -14.14 -5.93 -0.17
C GLN A 201 -14.30 -7.42 0.19
N CYS A 202 -13.27 -8.24 -0.05
CA CYS A 202 -13.23 -9.63 0.44
C CYS A 202 -12.70 -9.66 1.88
N THR A 203 -13.47 -9.09 2.82
CA THR A 203 -13.04 -8.83 4.20
C THR A 203 -12.69 -10.13 4.94
N ARG A 204 -11.78 -10.04 5.90
CA ARG A 204 -11.40 -11.10 6.84
C ARG A 204 -11.33 -10.51 8.24
N VAL A 205 -11.48 -11.32 9.28
CA VAL A 205 -11.46 -10.86 10.67
C VAL A 205 -10.01 -10.71 11.15
N THR A 206 -9.39 -9.58 10.80
CA THR A 206 -8.02 -9.20 11.17
C THR A 206 -7.91 -7.69 11.39
N MET A 207 -6.88 -7.25 12.13
CA MET A 207 -6.66 -5.84 12.41
C MET A 207 -6.38 -5.02 11.14
N ASP A 208 -5.60 -5.54 10.18
CA ASP A 208 -5.34 -4.86 8.90
C ASP A 208 -6.64 -4.60 8.13
N GLN A 209 -7.56 -5.59 8.14
CA GLN A 209 -8.86 -5.46 7.52
C GLN A 209 -9.77 -4.51 8.29
N LEU A 210 -9.66 -4.41 9.63
CA LEU A 210 -10.40 -3.40 10.40
C LEU A 210 -9.98 -1.97 10.00
N SER A 211 -8.68 -1.71 9.84
CA SER A 211 -8.20 -0.43 9.29
C SER A 211 -8.70 -0.20 7.86
N THR A 212 -8.66 -1.24 7.01
CA THR A 212 -9.18 -1.17 5.63
C THR A 212 -10.69 -0.83 5.60
N VAL A 213 -11.48 -1.41 6.52
CA VAL A 213 -12.93 -1.11 6.63
C VAL A 213 -13.16 0.37 6.96
N HIS A 214 -12.38 0.95 7.88
CA HIS A 214 -12.47 2.38 8.19
C HIS A 214 -12.03 3.25 7.01
N HIS A 215 -10.97 2.84 6.29
CA HIS A 215 -10.51 3.53 5.10
C HIS A 215 -11.60 3.61 4.03
N GLU A 216 -12.18 2.45 3.65
CA GLU A 216 -13.23 2.36 2.63
C GLU A 216 -14.54 3.05 3.06
N MET A 217 -14.88 3.01 4.36
CA MET A 217 -16.02 3.77 4.88
C MET A 217 -15.75 5.28 4.91
N GLY A 218 -14.50 5.72 4.97
CA GLY A 218 -14.11 7.11 4.78
C GLY A 218 -14.49 7.63 3.39
N HIS A 219 -14.22 6.82 2.35
CA HIS A 219 -14.65 7.10 0.98
C HIS A 219 -16.17 7.18 0.85
N VAL A 220 -16.91 6.22 1.45
CA VAL A 220 -18.39 6.25 1.44
C VAL A 220 -18.92 7.48 2.18
N GLN A 221 -18.35 7.81 3.33
CA GLN A 221 -18.76 8.98 4.09
C GLN A 221 -18.59 10.26 3.27
N TYR A 222 -17.53 10.33 2.50
CA TYR A 222 -17.24 11.46 1.63
C TYR A 222 -18.28 11.60 0.52
N TYR A 223 -18.64 10.49 -0.15
CA TYR A 223 -19.74 10.46 -1.13
C TYR A 223 -21.04 10.99 -0.51
N LEU A 224 -21.37 10.57 0.71
CA LEU A 224 -22.57 11.01 1.42
C LEU A 224 -22.60 12.51 1.71
N GLN A 225 -21.43 13.15 1.94
CA GLN A 225 -21.33 14.59 2.17
C GLN A 225 -21.52 15.42 0.89
N TYR A 226 -20.93 15.00 -0.25
CA TYR A 226 -20.99 15.78 -1.49
C TYR A 226 -22.07 15.35 -2.49
N LYS A 227 -22.89 14.33 -2.18
CA LYS A 227 -23.92 13.78 -3.09
C LYS A 227 -24.90 14.80 -3.67
N ASP A 228 -25.08 15.97 -3.06
CA ASP A 228 -26.00 17.00 -3.54
C ASP A 228 -25.34 18.08 -4.43
N GLN A 229 -24.01 18.04 -4.55
CA GLN A 229 -23.27 18.84 -5.54
C GLN A 229 -23.62 18.42 -6.99
N PRO A 230 -23.39 19.31 -7.98
CA PRO A 230 -23.39 18.95 -9.39
C PRO A 230 -22.50 17.73 -9.67
N VAL A 231 -22.90 16.85 -10.58
CA VAL A 231 -22.25 15.53 -10.78
C VAL A 231 -20.76 15.63 -11.11
N SER A 232 -20.33 16.67 -11.83
CA SER A 232 -18.93 16.96 -12.16
C SER A 232 -18.09 17.41 -10.97
N LEU A 233 -18.71 17.86 -9.87
CA LEU A 233 -18.03 18.35 -8.66
C LEU A 233 -18.02 17.29 -7.52
N ARG A 234 -18.38 16.05 -7.83
CA ARG A 234 -18.46 14.92 -6.89
C ARG A 234 -17.17 14.12 -6.80
N GLN A 235 -16.07 14.84 -6.64
CA GLN A 235 -14.73 14.28 -6.42
C GLN A 235 -14.05 15.01 -5.26
N GLY A 236 -12.94 14.49 -4.76
CA GLY A 236 -12.02 15.28 -3.93
C GLY A 236 -11.37 16.44 -4.71
N ALA A 237 -10.96 17.50 -4.01
CA ALA A 237 -10.50 18.76 -4.60
C ALA A 237 -9.19 18.60 -5.39
N ASN A 238 -8.36 17.67 -4.97
CA ASN A 238 -7.60 16.84 -5.89
C ASN A 238 -7.86 15.37 -5.52
N PRO A 239 -7.45 14.38 -6.33
CA PRO A 239 -7.75 12.97 -6.05
C PRO A 239 -7.18 12.47 -4.71
N GLY A 240 -6.08 13.09 -4.25
CA GLY A 240 -5.52 12.90 -2.91
C GLY A 240 -6.52 13.08 -1.77
N PHE A 241 -7.51 13.94 -2.01
CA PHE A 241 -8.47 14.32 -1.01
C PHE A 241 -9.44 13.18 -0.66
N HIS A 242 -9.46 12.11 -1.46
CA HIS A 242 -10.24 10.89 -1.22
C HIS A 242 -9.59 10.00 -0.16
N GLU A 243 -8.35 9.57 -0.38
CA GLU A 243 -7.70 8.50 0.40
C GLU A 243 -7.30 8.94 1.81
N ALA A 244 -6.84 10.19 1.97
CA ALA A 244 -6.45 10.68 3.28
C ALA A 244 -7.64 10.85 4.25
N ILE A 245 -8.89 10.92 3.77
CA ILE A 245 -10.08 10.84 4.65
C ILE A 245 -10.12 9.47 5.34
N GLY A 246 -10.03 8.39 4.55
CA GLY A 246 -10.04 7.03 5.08
C GLY A 246 -8.89 6.80 6.07
N ASP A 247 -7.69 7.24 5.70
CA ASP A 247 -6.49 7.02 6.51
C ASP A 247 -6.43 7.83 7.80
N VAL A 248 -6.88 9.10 7.82
CA VAL A 248 -6.92 9.92 9.06
C VAL A 248 -7.84 9.29 10.12
N LEU A 249 -8.94 8.68 9.70
CA LEU A 249 -9.86 8.01 10.61
C LEU A 249 -9.31 6.64 11.04
N ALA A 250 -8.71 5.87 10.12
CA ALA A 250 -8.00 4.63 10.47
C ALA A 250 -6.84 4.86 11.48
N LEU A 251 -6.07 5.95 11.35
CA LEU A 251 -5.01 6.34 12.31
C LEU A 251 -5.55 6.59 13.72
N SER A 252 -6.76 7.13 13.84
CA SER A 252 -7.40 7.37 15.15
C SER A 252 -7.82 6.06 15.80
N VAL A 253 -8.35 5.14 15.00
CA VAL A 253 -8.85 3.83 15.42
C VAL A 253 -7.72 2.86 15.76
N SER A 254 -6.55 2.97 15.12
CA SER A 254 -5.37 2.14 15.42
C SER A 254 -4.72 2.46 16.77
N THR A 255 -5.09 3.56 17.44
CA THR A 255 -4.48 3.95 18.72
C THR A 255 -4.77 2.94 19.84
N PRO A 256 -3.82 2.63 20.73
CA PRO A 256 -4.05 1.72 21.86
C PRO A 256 -5.21 2.17 22.77
N GLU A 257 -5.38 3.49 22.95
CA GLU A 257 -6.48 4.06 23.73
C GLU A 257 -7.85 3.79 23.07
N HIS A 258 -7.98 3.94 21.75
CA HIS A 258 -9.21 3.60 21.04
C HIS A 258 -9.48 2.09 21.08
N LEU A 259 -8.46 1.26 20.81
CA LEU A 259 -8.58 -0.21 20.88
C LEU A 259 -9.03 -0.70 22.26
N TYR A 260 -8.61 -0.03 23.34
CA TYR A 260 -9.10 -0.28 24.68
C TYR A 260 -10.57 0.14 24.86
N LYS A 261 -10.97 1.32 24.38
CA LYS A 261 -12.37 1.81 24.44
C LYS A 261 -13.35 0.88 23.73
N ILE A 262 -12.97 0.30 22.58
CA ILE A 262 -13.78 -0.71 21.86
C ILE A 262 -13.57 -2.14 22.38
N GLY A 263 -12.84 -2.32 23.49
CA GLY A 263 -12.66 -3.60 24.16
C GLY A 263 -11.82 -4.62 23.37
N LEU A 264 -10.94 -4.21 22.48
CA LEU A 264 -9.97 -5.08 21.79
C LEU A 264 -8.61 -5.18 22.48
N LEU A 265 -8.33 -4.28 23.42
CA LEU A 265 -7.13 -4.25 24.26
C LEU A 265 -7.54 -4.32 25.74
N ASP A 266 -6.90 -5.16 26.55
CA ASP A 266 -7.29 -5.34 27.96
C ASP A 266 -6.66 -4.30 28.92
N ASN A 267 -5.54 -3.67 28.51
CA ASN A 267 -4.85 -2.64 29.29
C ASN A 267 -4.05 -1.71 28.37
N VAL A 268 -4.07 -0.39 28.65
CA VAL A 268 -3.28 0.62 27.93
C VAL A 268 -2.00 0.91 28.70
N SER A 269 -0.86 0.41 28.21
CA SER A 269 0.46 0.80 28.72
C SER A 269 0.90 2.13 28.10
N ASN A 270 0.81 3.20 28.88
CA ASN A 270 1.30 4.54 28.52
C ASN A 270 2.78 4.69 28.93
N ASP A 271 3.66 4.01 28.20
CA ASP A 271 5.11 4.02 28.43
C ASP A 271 5.91 4.04 27.11
N MET A 272 7.14 4.56 27.18
CA MET A 272 8.01 4.77 26.02
C MET A 272 8.22 3.50 25.18
N GLU A 273 8.32 2.33 25.80
CA GLU A 273 8.54 1.07 25.09
C GLU A 273 7.30 0.69 24.26
N SER A 274 6.11 0.92 24.83
CA SER A 274 4.82 0.73 24.15
C SER A 274 4.62 1.74 23.01
N ASP A 275 4.97 3.00 23.23
CA ASP A 275 4.91 4.05 22.20
C ASP A 275 5.85 3.77 21.03
N ILE A 276 7.08 3.34 21.30
CA ILE A 276 8.06 2.98 20.26
C ILE A 276 7.60 1.73 19.48
N ASN A 277 7.04 0.73 20.18
CA ASN A 277 6.40 -0.42 19.53
C ASN A 277 5.27 0.03 18.58
N TYR A 278 4.38 0.94 19.04
CA TYR A 278 3.28 1.47 18.24
C TYR A 278 3.77 2.28 17.03
N LEU A 279 4.64 3.26 17.27
CA LEU A 279 5.16 4.12 16.20
C LEU A 279 6.01 3.35 15.19
N LEU A 280 6.70 2.26 15.58
CA LEU A 280 7.34 1.38 14.61
C LEU A 280 6.31 0.62 13.77
N LYS A 281 5.26 0.06 14.37
CA LYS A 281 4.17 -0.60 13.61
C LYS A 281 3.57 0.35 12.57
N MET A 282 3.30 1.59 12.97
CA MET A 282 2.80 2.63 12.06
C MET A 282 3.83 3.05 11.00
N ALA A 283 5.13 3.05 11.32
CA ALA A 283 6.19 3.36 10.35
C ALA A 283 6.36 2.25 9.31
N LEU A 284 6.25 0.98 9.70
CA LEU A 284 6.26 -0.16 8.79
C LEU A 284 5.10 -0.13 7.79
N GLU A 285 3.97 0.48 8.15
CA GLU A 285 2.84 0.68 7.25
C GLU A 285 3.01 1.95 6.40
N LYS A 286 3.12 3.13 7.04
CA LYS A 286 3.05 4.42 6.36
C LYS A 286 4.40 4.90 5.79
N ILE A 287 5.49 4.80 6.55
CA ILE A 287 6.82 5.27 6.12
C ILE A 287 7.43 4.34 5.07
N ALA A 288 7.24 3.03 5.21
CA ALA A 288 7.72 2.04 4.23
C ALA A 288 7.09 2.24 2.83
N PHE A 289 5.87 2.78 2.80
CA PHE A 289 5.09 3.00 1.59
C PHE A 289 5.50 4.23 0.78
N LEU A 290 5.89 5.34 1.42
CA LEU A 290 6.21 6.61 0.75
C LEU A 290 7.11 6.47 -0.51
N PRO A 291 8.27 5.78 -0.47
CA PRO A 291 9.08 5.58 -1.68
C PRO A 291 8.37 4.78 -2.77
N PHE A 292 7.50 3.83 -2.42
CA PHE A 292 6.73 3.07 -3.40
C PHE A 292 5.64 3.93 -4.07
N GLY A 293 4.81 4.62 -3.28
CA GLY A 293 3.78 5.51 -3.81
C GLY A 293 4.36 6.57 -4.75
N TYR A 294 5.51 7.14 -4.39
CA TYR A 294 6.22 8.12 -5.23
C TYR A 294 6.79 7.51 -6.52
N LEU A 295 7.49 6.37 -6.44
CA LEU A 295 8.20 5.82 -7.60
C LEU A 295 7.29 5.25 -8.70
N VAL A 296 6.08 4.78 -8.35
CA VAL A 296 5.18 4.17 -9.34
C VAL A 296 4.73 5.20 -10.38
N ASP A 297 4.34 6.39 -9.93
CA ASP A 297 3.91 7.44 -10.85
C ASP A 297 5.08 8.13 -11.56
N GLN A 298 6.26 8.25 -10.94
CA GLN A 298 7.48 8.60 -11.69
C GLN A 298 7.73 7.64 -12.87
N TRP A 299 7.62 6.33 -12.64
CA TRP A 299 7.79 5.32 -13.70
C TRP A 299 6.73 5.49 -14.79
N ARG A 300 5.44 5.62 -14.41
CA ARG A 300 4.35 5.77 -15.38
C ARG A 300 4.44 7.07 -16.18
N TRP A 301 4.78 8.20 -15.56
CA TRP A 301 5.04 9.46 -16.28
C TRP A 301 6.22 9.34 -17.26
N GLY A 302 7.26 8.58 -16.89
CA GLY A 302 8.34 8.21 -17.80
C GLY A 302 7.86 7.42 -19.02
N VAL A 303 6.92 6.49 -18.82
CA VAL A 303 6.32 5.70 -19.91
C VAL A 303 5.43 6.56 -20.81
N PHE A 304 4.52 7.37 -20.26
CA PHE A 304 3.62 8.21 -21.06
C PHE A 304 4.36 9.29 -21.86
N SER A 305 5.40 9.92 -21.28
CA SER A 305 6.25 10.88 -21.99
C SER A 305 7.22 10.23 -23.00
N GLY A 306 7.31 8.90 -23.06
CA GLY A 306 8.23 8.16 -23.93
C GLY A 306 9.68 8.09 -23.44
N ARG A 307 10.02 8.73 -22.30
CA ARG A 307 11.34 8.64 -21.64
C ARG A 307 11.71 7.20 -21.27
N THR A 308 10.71 6.39 -20.91
CA THR A 308 10.82 4.96 -20.60
C THR A 308 10.13 4.16 -21.70
N PRO A 309 10.82 3.88 -22.82
CA PRO A 309 10.25 3.10 -23.92
C PRO A 309 10.01 1.63 -23.52
N PRO A 310 9.21 0.86 -24.28
CA PRO A 310 8.93 -0.55 -24.00
C PRO A 310 10.15 -1.48 -23.82
N SER A 311 11.28 -1.10 -24.43
CA SER A 311 12.59 -1.75 -24.33
C SER A 311 13.34 -1.46 -23.02
N ARG A 312 12.78 -0.63 -22.13
CA ARG A 312 13.34 -0.27 -20.81
C ARG A 312 12.31 -0.35 -19.68
N TYR A 313 11.10 -0.85 -19.94
CA TYR A 313 10.02 -0.90 -18.95
C TYR A 313 10.48 -1.55 -17.64
N ASN A 314 11.19 -2.67 -17.71
CA ASN A 314 11.60 -3.40 -16.52
C ASN A 314 12.91 -2.86 -15.93
N PHE A 315 13.83 -2.39 -16.77
CA PHE A 315 15.07 -1.74 -16.38
C PHE A 315 14.82 -0.45 -15.57
N ASP A 316 14.01 0.47 -16.11
CA ASP A 316 13.71 1.74 -15.43
C ASP A 316 12.82 1.53 -14.20
N TRP A 317 11.96 0.50 -14.19
CA TRP A 317 11.24 0.06 -13.00
C TRP A 317 12.20 -0.38 -11.89
N TRP A 318 13.14 -1.29 -12.18
CA TRP A 318 14.10 -1.75 -11.18
C TRP A 318 15.15 -0.71 -10.79
N TYR A 319 15.48 0.23 -11.67
CA TYR A 319 16.24 1.44 -11.33
C TYR A 319 15.50 2.23 -10.25
N LEU A 320 14.23 2.58 -10.45
CA LEU A 320 13.44 3.35 -9.50
C LEU A 320 13.20 2.60 -8.19
N ARG A 321 12.87 1.30 -8.24
CA ARG A 321 12.71 0.41 -7.08
C ARG A 321 13.99 0.33 -6.25
N THR A 322 15.16 0.28 -6.90
CA THR A 322 16.45 0.33 -6.19
C THR A 322 16.76 1.74 -5.69
N LYS A 323 16.47 2.80 -6.46
CA LYS A 323 16.77 4.20 -6.11
C LYS A 323 16.00 4.67 -4.87
N TYR A 324 14.71 4.34 -4.78
CA TYR A 324 13.84 4.89 -3.73
C TYR A 324 13.60 3.93 -2.58
N GLN A 325 13.29 2.64 -2.85
CA GLN A 325 13.04 1.66 -1.79
C GLN A 325 14.28 0.88 -1.35
N GLY A 326 15.40 0.98 -2.07
CA GLY A 326 16.58 0.18 -1.73
C GLY A 326 16.30 -1.32 -1.70
N ILE A 327 15.51 -1.80 -2.66
CA ILE A 327 15.18 -3.22 -2.80
C ILE A 327 15.65 -3.75 -4.16
N CYS A 328 15.92 -5.04 -4.21
CA CYS A 328 16.35 -5.72 -5.43
C CYS A 328 15.43 -6.89 -5.80
N ALA A 329 15.38 -7.20 -7.09
CA ALA A 329 14.76 -8.44 -7.56
C ALA A 329 15.54 -9.64 -6.99
N PRO A 330 14.85 -10.63 -6.40
CA PRO A 330 15.52 -11.78 -5.77
C PRO A 330 15.93 -12.87 -6.77
N ILE A 331 15.55 -12.71 -8.04
CA ILE A 331 15.98 -13.50 -9.19
C ILE A 331 16.20 -12.57 -10.38
N ALA A 332 17.03 -12.99 -11.34
CA ALA A 332 17.35 -12.18 -12.51
C ALA A 332 16.10 -11.79 -13.31
N ARG A 333 16.00 -10.51 -13.68
CA ARG A 333 14.93 -9.96 -14.53
C ARG A 333 15.55 -9.36 -15.79
N ASN A 334 14.78 -9.32 -16.86
CA ASN A 334 15.14 -8.75 -18.16
C ASN A 334 13.90 -8.08 -18.79
N GLU A 335 13.99 -7.67 -20.06
CA GLU A 335 12.89 -7.00 -20.76
C GLU A 335 11.82 -7.93 -21.38
N THR A 336 11.87 -9.26 -21.19
CA THR A 336 10.66 -10.08 -21.41
C THR A 336 9.68 -9.95 -20.25
N HIS A 337 10.16 -9.48 -19.10
CA HIS A 337 9.35 -9.26 -17.91
C HIS A 337 8.74 -7.85 -17.89
N PHE A 338 7.70 -7.69 -17.07
CA PHE A 338 7.00 -6.45 -16.86
C PHE A 338 6.48 -6.40 -15.41
N ASP A 339 7.41 -6.21 -14.48
CA ASP A 339 7.17 -6.33 -13.04
C ASP A 339 6.25 -5.22 -12.50
N ALA A 340 6.25 -4.04 -13.14
CA ALA A 340 5.26 -2.99 -12.88
C ALA A 340 3.81 -3.46 -13.15
N GLY A 341 3.59 -4.22 -14.23
CA GLY A 341 2.27 -4.77 -14.58
C GLY A 341 1.71 -5.76 -13.56
N ALA A 342 2.56 -6.37 -12.73
CA ALA A 342 2.15 -7.25 -11.65
C ALA A 342 1.56 -6.50 -10.44
N LYS A 343 1.49 -5.15 -10.47
CA LYS A 343 0.85 -4.31 -9.45
C LYS A 343 -0.47 -3.74 -9.95
N PHE A 344 -1.59 -4.10 -9.31
CA PHE A 344 -2.98 -3.76 -9.68
C PHE A 344 -3.21 -2.36 -10.30
N HIS A 345 -2.66 -1.30 -9.71
CA HIS A 345 -2.86 0.09 -10.14
C HIS A 345 -2.30 0.40 -11.54
N VAL A 346 -1.33 -0.40 -12.02
CA VAL A 346 -0.75 -0.25 -13.36
C VAL A 346 -1.73 -0.72 -14.44
N PRO A 347 -2.18 -1.99 -14.51
CA PRO A 347 -3.21 -2.41 -15.47
C PRO A 347 -4.60 -1.81 -15.20
N ASN A 348 -4.92 -1.41 -13.97
CA ASN A 348 -6.16 -0.67 -13.64
C ASN A 348 -6.05 0.86 -13.89
N VAL A 349 -4.92 1.34 -14.44
CA VAL A 349 -4.74 2.73 -14.90
C VAL A 349 -5.04 3.77 -13.79
N THR A 350 -4.86 3.39 -12.52
CA THR A 350 -5.23 4.21 -11.36
C THR A 350 -3.99 4.93 -10.82
N PRO A 351 -3.94 6.27 -10.76
CA PRO A 351 -2.77 6.94 -10.22
C PRO A 351 -2.57 6.75 -8.72
N TYR A 352 -1.31 6.58 -8.36
CA TYR A 352 -0.84 6.38 -6.99
C TYR A 352 -0.79 7.69 -6.21
N ILE A 353 -0.55 8.78 -6.93
CA ILE A 353 -0.49 10.11 -6.33
C ILE A 353 -1.85 10.62 -5.82
N ARG A 354 -2.92 9.85 -6.05
CA ARG A 354 -4.26 10.10 -5.54
C ARG A 354 -4.39 9.92 -4.02
N GLU A 355 -3.32 9.96 -3.22
CA GLU A 355 -3.35 9.57 -1.80
C GLU A 355 -3.26 10.71 -0.73
N ALA A 356 -3.32 12.02 -1.07
CA ALA A 356 -3.11 13.16 -0.13
C ALA A 356 -4.23 14.26 0.04
N LEU A 357 -4.84 14.36 1.24
CA LEU A 357 -5.58 15.48 1.94
C LEU A 357 -7.15 15.54 1.94
N ARG A 358 -7.90 16.69 1.87
CA ARG A 358 -9.37 16.74 2.26
C ARG A 358 -10.29 17.85 1.65
N SER A 359 -11.46 17.49 1.04
CA SER A 359 -12.68 18.27 0.60
C SER A 359 -13.06 18.25 -0.89
N GLY A 360 -14.31 18.58 -1.28
CA GLY A 360 -14.83 18.36 -2.66
C GLY A 360 -14.28 19.28 -3.77
N SER A 361 -14.42 18.90 -5.05
CA SER A 361 -13.83 19.61 -6.22
C SER A 361 -14.55 20.88 -6.71
N SER A 362 -15.34 21.52 -5.85
CA SER A 362 -15.99 22.81 -6.14
C SER A 362 -15.10 24.03 -5.92
N ARG A 363 -13.90 23.85 -5.33
CA ARG A 363 -12.92 24.91 -5.02
C ARG A 363 -11.48 24.40 -5.22
N PRO A 364 -10.49 25.28 -5.45
CA PRO A 364 -9.08 24.89 -5.50
C PRO A 364 -8.65 24.21 -4.21
N TRP A 365 -7.91 23.10 -4.32
CA TRP A 365 -7.54 22.29 -3.15
C TRP A 365 -6.64 23.06 -2.16
N GLN A 366 -5.86 24.01 -2.65
CA GLN A 366 -5.00 24.90 -1.86
C GLN A 366 -5.82 25.79 -0.92
N GLU A 367 -6.94 26.35 -1.39
CA GLU A 367 -7.84 27.15 -0.54
C GLU A 367 -8.43 26.29 0.57
N VAL A 368 -8.90 25.08 0.23
CA VAL A 368 -9.55 24.24 1.22
C VAL A 368 -8.56 23.65 2.22
N LEU A 369 -7.32 23.40 1.81
CA LEU A 369 -6.24 23.05 2.74
C LEU A 369 -5.94 24.22 3.69
N LYS A 370 -5.94 25.45 3.18
CA LYS A 370 -5.72 26.66 3.98
C LYS A 370 -6.80 26.89 5.02
N GLU A 371 -8.06 26.61 4.68
CA GLU A 371 -9.16 26.64 5.65
C GLU A 371 -9.10 25.49 6.67
N ALA A 372 -8.68 24.30 6.26
CA ALA A 372 -8.66 23.12 7.11
C ALA A 372 -7.47 23.09 8.10
N ILE A 373 -6.28 23.52 7.67
CA ILE A 373 -5.03 23.41 8.46
C ILE A 373 -4.13 24.67 8.44
N GLY A 374 -4.56 25.76 7.79
CA GLY A 374 -3.80 27.02 7.76
C GLY A 374 -2.69 27.12 6.69
N SER A 375 -2.45 26.06 5.91
CA SER A 375 -1.45 26.03 4.81
C SER A 375 -2.12 25.84 3.45
N ASP A 376 -1.66 26.55 2.42
CA ASP A 376 -2.04 26.36 1.02
C ASP A 376 -1.12 25.38 0.26
N THR A 377 -0.09 24.85 0.93
CA THR A 377 0.88 23.90 0.36
C THR A 377 1.02 22.63 1.19
N LEU A 378 1.50 21.56 0.54
CA LEU A 378 1.80 20.28 1.19
C LEU A 378 3.00 20.44 2.14
N ASP A 379 2.90 19.90 3.36
CA ASP A 379 3.95 19.94 4.37
C ASP A 379 4.19 18.54 4.98
N ALA A 380 5.46 18.13 5.06
CA ALA A 380 5.86 16.87 5.68
C ALA A 380 6.08 16.99 7.21
N GLN A 381 6.19 18.20 7.75
CA GLN A 381 6.51 18.44 9.16
C GLN A 381 5.51 17.81 10.14
N PRO A 382 4.18 17.77 9.91
CA PRO A 382 3.24 17.07 10.79
C PRO A 382 3.51 15.56 10.88
N LEU A 383 3.86 14.93 9.75
CA LEU A 383 4.22 13.51 9.69
C LEU A 383 5.57 13.26 10.39
N LEU A 384 6.56 14.12 10.18
CA LEU A 384 7.85 14.05 10.87
C LEU A 384 7.71 14.25 12.39
N ASN A 385 6.77 15.10 12.83
CA ASN A 385 6.44 15.30 14.24
C ASN A 385 5.78 14.04 14.84
N TYR A 386 4.80 13.45 14.16
CA TYR A 386 4.14 12.21 14.59
C TYR A 386 5.14 11.07 14.81
N PHE A 387 6.06 10.87 13.87
CA PHE A 387 7.09 9.83 13.95
C PHE A 387 8.36 10.27 14.72
N GLN A 388 8.42 11.47 15.32
CA GLN A 388 9.63 11.97 15.97
C GLN A 388 10.23 11.00 17.02
N PRO A 389 9.45 10.38 17.93
CA PRO A 389 10.01 9.50 18.96
C PRO A 389 10.69 8.27 18.35
N VAL A 390 10.03 7.57 17.43
CA VAL A 390 10.62 6.40 16.75
C VAL A 390 11.73 6.80 15.78
N SER A 391 11.67 7.98 15.16
CA SER A 391 12.74 8.51 14.32
C SER A 391 14.03 8.73 15.10
N ARG A 392 13.94 9.27 16.33
CA ARG A 392 15.09 9.41 17.24
C ARG A 392 15.62 8.05 17.66
N TRP A 393 14.73 7.18 18.12
CA TRP A 393 15.08 5.84 18.59
C TRP A 393 15.77 4.99 17.51
N LEU A 394 15.24 4.97 16.28
CA LEU A 394 15.82 4.25 15.14
C LEU A 394 17.24 4.75 14.82
N ARG A 395 17.46 6.07 14.81
CA ARG A 395 18.80 6.66 14.60
C ARG A 395 19.78 6.19 15.67
N GLU A 396 19.38 6.20 16.94
CA GLU A 396 20.21 5.72 18.04
C GLU A 396 20.52 4.23 17.92
N GLN A 397 19.54 3.38 17.59
CA GLN A 397 19.81 1.94 17.39
C GLN A 397 20.75 1.69 16.21
N ASN A 398 20.51 2.34 15.08
CA ASN A 398 21.33 2.21 13.88
C ASN A 398 22.78 2.67 14.14
N GLN A 399 22.96 3.77 14.87
CA GLN A 399 24.28 4.26 15.26
C GLN A 399 24.99 3.30 16.23
N ARG A 400 24.29 2.79 17.25
CA ARG A 400 24.84 1.82 18.22
C ARG A 400 25.24 0.50 17.56
N ASN A 401 24.49 0.06 16.55
CA ASN A 401 24.75 -1.18 15.80
C ASN A 401 25.73 -1.01 14.63
N GLY A 402 26.18 0.22 14.34
CA GLY A 402 27.09 0.51 13.23
C GLY A 402 26.47 0.31 11.84
N GLU A 403 25.18 0.55 11.68
CA GLU A 403 24.48 0.33 10.41
C GLU A 403 24.88 1.35 9.34
N VAL A 404 24.97 0.88 8.09
CA VAL A 404 25.12 1.74 6.91
C VAL A 404 23.73 2.20 6.47
N LEU A 405 23.42 3.50 6.57
CA LEU A 405 22.19 4.04 5.98
C LEU A 405 22.29 4.01 4.45
N GLY A 406 21.19 3.63 3.78
CA GLY A 406 21.18 3.39 2.34
C GLY A 406 21.83 2.05 1.94
N TRP A 407 22.16 1.92 0.66
CA TRP A 407 22.61 0.67 0.03
C TRP A 407 23.73 0.94 -1.00
N PRO A 408 24.94 1.32 -0.57
CA PRO A 408 26.07 1.58 -1.46
C PRO A 408 26.41 0.38 -2.36
N GLU A 409 26.13 -0.85 -1.94
CA GLU A 409 26.30 -2.05 -2.76
C GLU A 409 25.06 -2.32 -3.65
N TYR A 410 24.63 -1.30 -4.41
CA TYR A 410 23.37 -1.29 -5.18
C TYR A 410 23.28 -2.38 -6.27
N GLN A 411 24.42 -2.90 -6.73
CA GLN A 411 24.49 -4.00 -7.70
C GLN A 411 24.28 -5.38 -7.07
N TRP A 412 24.38 -5.51 -5.74
CA TRP A 412 24.25 -6.79 -5.05
C TRP A 412 22.87 -7.42 -5.29
N ARG A 413 22.86 -8.74 -5.51
CA ARG A 413 21.65 -9.57 -5.64
C ARG A 413 21.85 -10.83 -4.80
N PRO A 414 20.80 -11.36 -4.15
CA PRO A 414 20.93 -12.60 -3.41
C PRO A 414 21.14 -13.79 -4.36
N PRO A 415 21.81 -14.87 -3.90
CA PRO A 415 21.90 -16.10 -4.65
C PRO A 415 20.55 -16.83 -4.66
N VAL A 416 20.27 -17.54 -5.74
CA VAL A 416 19.13 -18.46 -5.82
C VAL A 416 19.32 -19.61 -4.80
N PRO A 417 18.26 -20.11 -4.13
CA PRO A 417 18.36 -21.28 -3.26
C PRO A 417 18.80 -22.53 -4.03
N HIS A 418 19.52 -23.42 -3.36
CA HIS A 418 19.87 -24.72 -3.93
C HIS A 418 18.61 -25.51 -4.27
N ASN A 419 18.62 -26.22 -5.42
CA ASN A 419 17.47 -26.97 -5.95
C ASN A 419 16.17 -26.15 -6.12
N TYR A 420 16.27 -24.86 -6.40
CA TYR A 420 15.13 -24.05 -6.80
C TYR A 420 14.88 -24.20 -8.32
N PRO A 421 13.63 -24.45 -8.78
CA PRO A 421 12.39 -24.55 -8.01
C PRO A 421 11.99 -25.98 -7.55
N GLN A 422 12.82 -26.99 -7.77
CA GLN A 422 12.44 -28.41 -7.64
C GLN A 422 11.97 -28.84 -6.23
N ASP A 423 12.60 -28.34 -5.16
CA ASP A 423 12.28 -28.77 -3.77
C ASP A 423 11.10 -28.02 -3.12
N ILE A 424 10.44 -27.10 -3.82
CA ILE A 424 9.38 -26.23 -3.26
C ILE A 424 8.17 -27.03 -2.75
N GLY A 425 7.80 -28.13 -3.42
CA GLY A 425 6.69 -28.97 -2.98
C GLY A 425 6.88 -29.52 -1.56
N LYS A 426 8.12 -29.85 -1.17
CA LYS A 426 8.44 -30.27 0.21
C LYS A 426 8.36 -29.09 1.18
N ALA A 427 8.86 -27.92 0.78
CA ALA A 427 8.85 -26.72 1.60
C ALA A 427 7.44 -26.19 1.89
N LEU A 428 6.50 -26.33 0.95
CA LEU A 428 5.08 -26.01 1.16
C LEU A 428 4.43 -26.96 2.18
N MET A 429 4.72 -28.25 2.11
CA MET A 429 4.17 -29.27 3.04
C MET A 429 4.72 -29.12 4.47
N GLN A 430 5.97 -28.70 4.63
CA GLN A 430 6.58 -28.44 5.95
C GLN A 430 6.13 -27.11 6.57
N GLY A 431 5.53 -26.21 5.80
CA GLY A 431 5.11 -24.88 6.24
C GLY A 431 3.76 -24.81 6.96
N GLY A 432 3.11 -25.95 7.26
CA GLY A 432 1.86 -25.99 8.02
C GLY A 432 0.61 -25.50 7.29
N ALA A 433 0.69 -25.24 5.98
CA ALA A 433 -0.47 -24.88 5.16
C ALA A 433 -1.17 -26.14 4.62
N PRO A 434 -2.46 -26.36 4.89
CA PRO A 434 -3.22 -27.43 4.26
C PRO A 434 -3.19 -27.30 2.73
N GLY A 435 -2.94 -28.40 2.03
CA GLY A 435 -2.54 -28.45 0.62
C GLY A 435 -3.62 -28.13 -0.42
N SER A 436 -4.47 -27.12 -0.20
CA SER A 436 -5.58 -26.74 -1.09
C SER A 436 -5.43 -25.40 -1.82
N TRP A 437 -4.35 -24.65 -1.60
CA TRP A 437 -4.28 -23.23 -2.01
C TRP A 437 -3.41 -22.88 -3.23
N PHE A 438 -2.72 -23.85 -3.86
CA PHE A 438 -1.78 -23.57 -4.97
C PHE A 438 -1.89 -24.50 -6.19
N LEU A 439 -3.05 -25.16 -6.40
CA LEU A 439 -3.37 -25.86 -7.65
C LEU A 439 -4.40 -25.10 -8.50
N VAL A 440 -4.11 -23.84 -8.80
CA VAL A 440 -4.66 -23.20 -10.01
C VAL A 440 -3.70 -23.54 -11.15
N SER A 441 -4.04 -24.56 -11.93
CA SER A 441 -3.32 -24.84 -13.17
C SER A 441 -3.40 -23.62 -14.09
N CYS A 442 -2.25 -23.10 -14.53
CA CYS A 442 -2.20 -22.03 -15.53
C CYS A 442 -2.69 -22.46 -16.94
N SER A 443 -3.26 -23.66 -17.08
CA SER A 443 -3.85 -24.18 -18.32
C SER A 443 -5.32 -23.80 -18.56
N GLN A 444 -5.92 -22.93 -17.73
CA GLN A 444 -7.37 -22.61 -17.82
C GLN A 444 -7.70 -21.13 -18.12
N LEU A 445 -6.69 -20.27 -18.32
CA LEU A 445 -6.91 -18.91 -18.85
C LEU A 445 -6.98 -18.93 -20.38
N GLY A 446 -8.10 -19.46 -20.91
CA GLY A 446 -8.46 -19.31 -22.32
C GLY A 446 -8.98 -17.90 -22.64
N PRO A 447 -8.83 -17.41 -23.88
CA PRO A 447 -9.23 -16.05 -24.25
C PRO A 447 -10.73 -15.95 -24.50
N SER A 448 -11.53 -15.70 -23.46
CA SER A 448 -12.97 -15.43 -23.61
C SER A 448 -13.56 -14.60 -22.46
N ALA A 449 -13.35 -13.28 -22.49
CA ALA A 449 -14.26 -12.26 -21.92
C ALA A 449 -13.75 -10.83 -22.19
N LEU A 450 -14.09 -10.27 -23.34
CA LEU A 450 -14.40 -8.85 -23.48
C LEU A 450 -15.82 -8.77 -24.09
N PRO A 451 -16.65 -7.79 -23.71
CA PRO A 451 -17.90 -7.50 -24.41
C PRO A 451 -17.61 -6.92 -25.81
#